data_AF-A0A9D2IU98-F1
#
_entry.id   AF-A0A9D2IU98-F1
#
_cell.length_a   1.000
_cell.length_b   1.000
_cell.length_c   1.000
_cell.angle_alpha   90.00
_cell.angle_beta   90.00
_cell.angle_gamma   90.00
#
_symmetry.space_group_name_H-M   'P 1'
#
loop_
_entity.id
_entity.type
_entity.pdbx_description
1 polymer ?
#
loop_
_entity_poly.entity_id
_entity_poly.type
_entity_poly.pdbx_seq_one_letter_code
_entity_poly.pdbx_strand_id
1 'polypeptide(L)'
;MNTPNKLTVARVIVVPFMVLFLLTGWGGEANRYISLILFAGASITDWFDGYLARKNHLVTNFGKFMDPLADKLLVCSALICMIELNRLPAWIVIIIIAREFIISGFRLIAAENGVVIAANYWGKFKTVCQMVMILLLILDFDGIFDILETVFIWLSVVLTVISLLTYIIQNKQVLTMQK
;
A
#
# COMPACT_ATOMS: atom_id res chain seq x y z
N MET A 1 -22.92 -2.05 -10.72
CA MET A 1 -21.59 -1.78 -10.12
C MET A 1 -21.36 -0.27 -10.13
N ASN A 2 -21.16 0.34 -8.96
CA ASN A 2 -21.01 1.80 -8.83
C ASN A 2 -19.66 2.28 -9.38
N THR A 3 -19.54 3.57 -9.70
CA THR A 3 -18.30 4.18 -10.22
C THR A 3 -17.06 3.90 -9.35
N PRO A 4 -17.11 3.95 -7.99
CA PRO A 4 -15.97 3.59 -7.15
C PRO A 4 -15.52 2.14 -7.36
N ASN A 5 -16.45 1.17 -7.35
CA ASN A 5 -16.12 -0.25 -7.55
C ASN A 5 -15.48 -0.53 -8.91
N LYS A 6 -15.81 0.25 -9.95
CA LYS A 6 -15.16 0.12 -11.27
C LYS A 6 -13.69 0.54 -11.20
N LEU A 7 -13.37 1.59 -10.44
CA LEU A 7 -12.00 2.05 -10.23
C LEU A 7 -11.20 1.03 -9.43
N THR A 8 -11.78 0.42 -8.40
CA THR A 8 -11.14 -0.65 -7.63
C THR A 8 -10.78 -1.85 -8.50
N VAL A 9 -11.72 -2.32 -9.34
CA VAL A 9 -11.47 -3.44 -10.26
C VAL A 9 -10.41 -3.06 -11.29
N ALA A 10 -10.46 -1.84 -11.82
CA ALA A 10 -9.43 -1.34 -12.72
C ALA A 10 -8.04 -1.35 -12.07
N ARG A 11 -7.93 -0.98 -10.78
CA ARG A 11 -6.68 -1.05 -10.01
C ARG A 11 -6.12 -2.47 -9.96
N VAL A 12 -6.97 -3.45 -9.62
CA VAL A 12 -6.55 -4.87 -9.58
C VAL A 12 -6.04 -5.32 -10.95
N ILE A 13 -6.68 -4.88 -12.03
CA ILE A 13 -6.24 -5.18 -13.40
C ILE A 13 -4.91 -4.50 -13.73
N VAL A 14 -4.67 -3.27 -13.25
CA VAL A 14 -3.42 -2.52 -13.49
C VAL A 14 -2.20 -3.19 -12.84
N VAL A 15 -2.36 -3.89 -11.71
CA VAL A 15 -1.24 -4.51 -10.98
C VAL A 15 -0.41 -5.47 -11.84
N PRO A 16 -0.98 -6.46 -12.56
CA PRO A 16 -0.23 -7.31 -13.49
C PRO A 16 0.56 -6.53 -14.54
N PHE A 17 -0.02 -5.47 -15.12
CA PHE A 17 0.68 -4.65 -16.12
C PHE A 17 1.85 -3.91 -15.48
N MET A 18 1.66 -3.34 -14.28
CA MET A 18 2.73 -2.69 -13.54
C MET A 18 3.89 -3.66 -13.27
N VAL A 19 3.61 -4.88 -12.81
CA VAL A 19 4.63 -5.92 -12.57
C VAL A 19 5.35 -6.28 -13.87
N LEU A 20 4.60 -6.44 -14.96
CA LEU A 20 5.17 -6.75 -16.27
C LEU A 20 6.14 -5.66 -16.73
N PHE A 21 5.73 -4.39 -16.71
CA PHE A 21 6.59 -3.29 -17.13
C PHE A 21 7.76 -3.03 -16.17
N LEU A 22 7.66 -3.42 -14.90
CA LEU A 22 8.79 -3.37 -13.97
C LEU A 22 9.85 -4.43 -14.29
N LEU A 23 9.46 -5.64 -14.73
CA LEU A 23 10.36 -6.80 -14.78
C LEU A 23 10.82 -7.21 -16.17
N THR A 24 10.02 -7.02 -17.23
CA THR A 24 10.24 -7.73 -18.51
C THR A 24 10.98 -6.92 -19.58
N GLY A 25 11.24 -5.63 -19.37
CA GLY A 25 11.91 -4.79 -20.37
C GLY A 25 11.08 -4.44 -21.62
N TRP A 26 9.81 -4.86 -21.71
CA TRP A 26 9.02 -4.82 -22.97
C TRP A 26 8.81 -3.44 -23.61
N GLY A 27 8.82 -2.37 -22.82
CA GLY A 27 8.74 -0.98 -23.26
C GLY A 27 10.10 -0.28 -23.38
N GLY A 28 11.21 -1.01 -23.31
CA GLY A 28 12.57 -0.47 -23.41
C GLY A 28 12.85 0.60 -22.34
N GLU A 29 13.46 1.72 -22.74
CA GLU A 29 13.76 2.85 -21.85
C GLU A 29 12.51 3.50 -21.23
N ALA A 30 11.32 3.29 -21.84
CA ALA A 30 10.07 3.83 -21.34
C ALA A 30 9.47 3.03 -20.19
N ASN A 31 9.94 1.80 -19.91
CA ASN A 31 9.40 0.93 -18.86
C ASN A 31 9.29 1.61 -17.50
N ARG A 32 10.32 2.40 -17.19
CA ARG A 32 10.39 3.17 -15.94
C ARG A 32 9.22 4.14 -15.82
N TYR A 33 8.99 4.93 -16.85
CA TYR A 33 7.92 5.93 -16.89
C TYR A 33 6.53 5.29 -16.97
N ILE A 34 6.38 4.18 -17.71
CA ILE A 34 5.13 3.43 -17.78
C ILE A 34 4.78 2.87 -16.40
N SER A 35 5.72 2.21 -15.74
CA SER A 35 5.53 1.66 -14.39
C SER A 35 5.20 2.75 -13.38
N LEU A 36 5.87 3.90 -13.48
CA LEU A 36 5.59 5.07 -12.64
C LEU A 36 4.17 5.58 -12.83
N ILE A 37 3.73 5.77 -14.08
CA ILE A 37 2.38 6.26 -14.40
C ILE A 37 1.32 5.26 -13.92
N LEU A 38 1.56 3.96 -14.11
CA LEU A 38 0.66 2.90 -13.65
C LEU A 38 0.53 2.93 -12.12
N PHE A 39 1.66 2.97 -11.39
CA PHE A 39 1.64 3.00 -9.92
C PHE A 39 1.05 4.30 -9.38
N ALA A 40 1.49 5.46 -9.87
CA ALA A 40 1.01 6.77 -9.43
C ALA A 40 -0.49 6.94 -9.75
N GLY A 41 -0.91 6.57 -10.96
CA GLY A 41 -2.32 6.62 -11.37
C GLY A 41 -3.20 5.68 -10.54
N ALA A 42 -2.75 4.45 -10.30
CA ALA A 42 -3.45 3.49 -9.43
C ALA A 42 -3.58 4.00 -7.99
N SER A 43 -2.56 4.69 -7.48
CA SER A 43 -2.53 5.29 -6.13
C SER A 43 -3.46 6.50 -6.01
N ILE A 44 -3.45 7.39 -7.00
CA ILE A 44 -4.30 8.58 -7.01
C ILE A 44 -5.78 8.20 -7.16
N THR A 45 -6.07 7.20 -8.00
CA THR A 45 -7.45 6.72 -8.19
C THR A 45 -8.04 6.09 -6.94
N ASP A 46 -7.22 5.49 -6.06
CA ASP A 46 -7.64 4.99 -4.73
C ASP A 46 -8.08 6.12 -3.79
N TRP A 47 -7.29 7.19 -3.74
CA TRP A 47 -7.69 8.33 -2.93
C TRP A 47 -8.99 8.96 -3.46
N PHE A 48 -9.14 9.01 -4.79
CA PHE A 48 -10.31 9.58 -5.44
C PHE A 48 -11.57 8.73 -5.31
N ASP A 49 -11.47 7.40 -5.45
CA ASP A 49 -12.64 6.51 -5.33
C ASP A 49 -13.22 6.53 -3.90
N GLY A 50 -12.35 6.55 -2.88
CA GLY A 50 -12.74 6.66 -1.49
C GLY A 50 -13.36 8.02 -1.18
N TYR A 51 -12.86 9.10 -1.80
CA TYR A 51 -13.48 10.42 -1.71
C TYR A 51 -14.88 10.43 -2.34
N LEU A 52 -15.01 9.91 -3.57
CA LEU A 52 -16.27 9.89 -4.31
C LEU A 52 -17.32 9.00 -3.65
N ALA A 53 -16.93 7.85 -3.13
CA ALA A 53 -17.81 6.93 -2.41
C ALA A 53 -18.38 7.56 -1.14
N ARG A 54 -17.55 8.26 -0.37
CA ARG A 54 -17.98 8.99 0.84
C ARG A 54 -18.86 10.18 0.51
N LYS A 55 -18.49 10.98 -0.49
CA LYS A 55 -19.23 12.19 -0.89
C LYS A 55 -20.62 11.88 -1.44
N ASN A 56 -20.73 10.80 -2.23
CA ASN A 56 -21.98 10.46 -2.92
C ASN A 56 -22.79 9.39 -2.17
N HIS A 57 -22.41 9.00 -0.95
CA HIS A 57 -23.03 7.91 -0.19
C HIS A 57 -23.13 6.58 -0.96
N LEU A 58 -22.22 6.34 -1.91
CA LEU A 58 -22.20 5.16 -2.78
C LEU A 58 -21.39 4.00 -2.19
N VAL A 59 -21.33 3.91 -0.86
CA VAL A 59 -20.53 2.91 -0.16
C VAL A 59 -21.21 1.54 -0.29
N THR A 60 -20.51 0.57 -0.91
CA THR A 60 -21.02 -0.80 -1.07
C THR A 60 -20.20 -1.79 -0.25
N ASN A 61 -20.80 -2.93 0.14
CA ASN A 61 -20.08 -4.00 0.85
C ASN A 61 -18.92 -4.58 0.03
N PHE A 62 -19.11 -4.70 -1.29
CA PHE A 62 -18.07 -5.13 -2.21
C PHE A 62 -16.89 -4.15 -2.24
N GLY A 63 -17.15 -2.85 -2.39
CA GLY A 63 -16.10 -1.82 -2.37
C GLY A 63 -15.32 -1.82 -1.05
N LYS A 64 -16.03 -1.84 0.10
CA LYS A 64 -15.40 -1.92 1.44
C LYS A 64 -14.41 -3.08 1.60
N PHE A 65 -14.64 -4.20 0.91
CA PHE A 65 -13.76 -5.37 0.94
C PHE A 65 -12.65 -5.30 -0.13
N MET A 66 -13.00 -4.88 -1.34
CA MET A 66 -12.07 -4.87 -2.47
C MET A 66 -11.07 -3.71 -2.41
N ASP A 67 -11.44 -2.54 -1.89
CA ASP A 67 -10.52 -1.39 -1.83
C ASP A 67 -9.28 -1.71 -0.97
N PRO A 68 -9.43 -2.23 0.28
CA PRO A 68 -8.28 -2.60 1.10
C PRO A 68 -7.49 -3.81 0.58
N LEU A 69 -8.08 -4.60 -0.32
CA LEU A 69 -7.39 -5.72 -0.98
C LEU A 69 -6.56 -5.20 -2.15
N ALA A 70 -7.17 -4.39 -3.02
CA ALA A 70 -6.53 -3.81 -4.21
C ALA A 70 -5.35 -2.91 -3.83
N ASP A 71 -5.50 -2.09 -2.78
CA ASP A 71 -4.43 -1.24 -2.24
C ASP A 71 -3.19 -2.07 -1.84
N LYS A 72 -3.40 -3.13 -1.04
CA LYS A 72 -2.30 -4.02 -0.63
C LYS A 72 -1.69 -4.77 -1.78
N LEU A 73 -2.49 -5.23 -2.73
CA LEU A 73 -1.97 -5.92 -3.91
C LEU A 73 -1.04 -5.00 -4.71
N LEU A 74 -1.44 -3.75 -4.93
CA LEU A 74 -0.62 -2.76 -5.64
C LEU A 74 0.72 -2.53 -4.93
N VAL A 75 0.65 -2.21 -3.63
CA VAL A 75 1.82 -1.85 -2.83
C VAL A 75 2.76 -3.04 -2.61
N CYS A 76 2.23 -4.20 -2.25
CA CYS A 76 3.03 -5.41 -2.05
C CYS A 76 3.68 -5.88 -3.35
N SER A 77 2.96 -5.84 -4.47
CA SER A 77 3.54 -6.23 -5.76
C SER A 77 4.70 -5.34 -6.16
N ALA A 78 4.55 -4.01 -5.98
CA ALA A 78 5.64 -3.07 -6.24
C ALA A 78 6.87 -3.36 -5.36
N LEU A 79 6.70 -3.56 -4.05
CA LEU A 79 7.80 -3.88 -3.14
C LEU A 79 8.49 -5.20 -3.47
N ILE A 80 7.74 -6.23 -3.84
CA ILE A 80 8.31 -7.53 -4.22
C ILE A 80 9.13 -7.39 -5.50
N CYS A 81 8.65 -6.62 -6.48
CA CYS A 81 9.43 -6.34 -7.70
C CYS A 81 10.76 -5.63 -7.39
N MET A 82 10.79 -4.76 -6.39
CA MET A 82 12.02 -4.09 -5.98
C MET A 82 13.09 -5.04 -5.43
N ILE A 83 12.71 -6.22 -4.93
CA ILE A 83 13.67 -7.27 -4.54
C ILE A 83 14.37 -7.80 -5.78
N GLU A 84 13.60 -8.17 -6.82
CA GLU A 84 14.13 -8.70 -8.08
C GLU A 84 15.01 -7.69 -8.80
N LEU A 85 14.65 -6.40 -8.72
CA LEU A 85 15.43 -5.29 -9.26
C LEU A 85 16.68 -4.95 -8.41
N ASN A 86 16.94 -5.68 -7.32
CA ASN A 86 18.03 -5.43 -6.35
C ASN A 86 18.02 -4.02 -5.73
N ARG A 87 16.83 -3.40 -5.64
CA ARG A 87 16.64 -2.05 -5.07
C ARG A 87 16.22 -2.06 -3.61
N LEU A 88 15.58 -3.15 -3.17
CA LEU A 88 15.22 -3.34 -1.77
C LEU A 88 15.71 -4.70 -1.27
N PRO A 89 16.35 -4.75 -0.08
CA PRO A 89 16.66 -6.02 0.54
C PRO A 89 15.37 -6.72 1.01
N ALA A 90 15.30 -8.03 0.80
CA ALA A 90 14.10 -8.82 1.07
C ALA A 90 13.59 -8.68 2.52
N TRP A 91 14.49 -8.55 3.50
CA TRP A 91 14.11 -8.42 4.91
C TRP A 91 13.30 -7.14 5.19
N ILE A 92 13.57 -6.03 4.48
CA ILE A 92 12.79 -4.78 4.59
C ILE A 92 11.38 -5.00 4.08
N VAL A 93 11.27 -5.61 2.90
CA VAL A 93 9.98 -5.90 2.26
C VAL A 93 9.15 -6.82 3.14
N ILE A 94 9.75 -7.87 3.71
CA ILE A 94 9.07 -8.79 4.65
C ILE A 94 8.51 -8.03 5.86
N ILE A 95 9.28 -7.14 6.49
CA ILE A 95 8.79 -6.35 7.64
C ILE A 95 7.57 -5.50 7.26
N ILE A 96 7.65 -4.82 6.11
CA ILE A 96 6.58 -3.93 5.65
C ILE A 96 5.31 -4.73 5.34
N ILE A 97 5.44 -5.84 4.61
CA ILE A 97 4.32 -6.70 4.22
C ILE A 97 3.70 -7.36 5.46
N ALA A 98 4.52 -7.95 6.35
CA ALA A 98 4.04 -8.61 7.56
C ALA A 98 3.18 -7.65 8.41
N ARG A 99 3.63 -6.40 8.58
CA ARG A 99 2.86 -5.39 9.29
C ARG A 99 1.53 -5.10 8.61
N GLU A 100 1.48 -4.97 7.27
CA GLU A 100 0.22 -4.71 6.55
C GLU A 100 -0.80 -5.83 6.77
N PHE A 101 -0.35 -7.09 6.74
CA PHE A 101 -1.20 -8.23 7.02
C PHE A 101 -1.65 -8.29 8.48
N ILE A 102 -0.75 -8.06 9.45
CA ILE A 102 -1.10 -8.07 10.88
C ILE A 102 -2.19 -7.04 11.18
N ILE A 103 -1.99 -5.78 10.79
CA ILE A 103 -2.95 -4.71 11.08
C ILE A 103 -4.31 -4.98 10.43
N SER A 104 -4.29 -5.55 9.23
CA SER A 104 -5.51 -5.89 8.50
C SER A 104 -6.27 -7.05 9.13
N GLY A 105 -5.57 -8.11 9.52
CA GLY A 105 -6.15 -9.23 10.24
C GLY A 105 -6.75 -8.80 11.57
N PHE A 106 -6.02 -7.96 12.32
CA PHE A 106 -6.55 -7.37 13.56
C PHE A 106 -7.83 -6.56 13.34
N ARG A 107 -7.88 -5.72 12.30
CA ARG A 107 -9.11 -4.97 11.97
C ARG A 107 -10.26 -5.88 11.59
N LEU A 108 -9.99 -6.96 10.87
CA LEU A 108 -11.00 -7.94 10.47
C LEU A 108 -11.63 -8.60 11.71
N ILE A 109 -10.79 -9.13 12.61
CA ILE A 109 -11.24 -9.77 13.85
C ILE A 109 -12.02 -8.77 14.73
N ALA A 110 -11.56 -7.53 14.83
CA ALA A 110 -12.26 -6.50 15.60
C ALA A 110 -13.66 -6.20 15.02
N ALA A 111 -13.75 -6.10 13.69
CA ALA A 111 -15.00 -5.83 12.99
C ALA A 111 -16.02 -6.97 13.17
N GLU A 112 -15.57 -8.23 13.18
CA GLU A 112 -16.42 -9.39 13.50
C GLU A 112 -16.99 -9.33 14.92
N ASN A 113 -16.23 -8.77 15.87
CA ASN A 113 -16.65 -8.56 17.25
C ASN A 113 -17.40 -7.22 17.48
N GLY A 114 -17.77 -6.51 16.41
CA GLY A 114 -18.50 -5.23 16.49
C GLY A 114 -17.66 -4.03 16.95
N VAL A 115 -16.34 -4.18 17.08
CA VAL A 115 -15.43 -3.11 17.49
C VAL A 115 -14.78 -2.47 16.27
N VAL A 116 -15.00 -1.17 16.09
CA VAL A 116 -14.38 -0.40 15.01
C VAL A 116 -13.06 0.20 15.48
N ILE A 117 -11.94 -0.34 15.00
CA ILE A 117 -10.61 0.21 15.29
C ILE A 117 -10.31 1.39 14.36
N ALA A 118 -10.15 2.58 14.93
CA ALA A 118 -9.77 3.78 14.19
C ALA A 118 -8.33 3.73 13.67
N ALA A 119 -8.08 4.41 12.55
CA ALA A 119 -6.73 4.54 11.99
C ALA A 119 -5.88 5.51 12.83
N ASN A 120 -4.70 5.06 13.26
CA ASN A 120 -3.73 5.89 13.96
C ASN A 120 -2.93 6.77 12.99
N TYR A 121 -2.56 7.98 13.43
CA TYR A 121 -1.69 8.93 12.72
C TYR A 121 -0.40 8.29 12.22
N TRP A 122 0.27 7.47 13.04
CA TRP A 122 1.48 6.75 12.64
C TRP A 122 1.26 5.84 11.43
N GLY A 123 0.07 5.23 11.33
CA GLY A 123 -0.30 4.40 10.19
C GLY A 123 -0.47 5.22 8.91
N LYS A 124 -1.10 6.40 9.00
CA LYS A 124 -1.26 7.30 7.85
C LYS A 124 0.08 7.81 7.34
N PHE A 125 0.95 8.25 8.26
CA PHE A 125 2.27 8.77 7.90
C PHE A 125 3.15 7.68 7.28
N LYS A 126 3.12 6.47 7.85
CA LYS A 126 3.76 5.28 7.28
C LYS A 126 3.33 5.05 5.82
N THR A 127 2.02 5.06 5.54
CA THR A 127 1.51 4.84 4.18
C THR A 127 2.03 5.92 3.23
N VAL A 128 1.97 7.20 3.59
CA VAL A 128 2.47 8.28 2.73
C VAL A 128 3.97 8.12 2.44
N CYS A 129 4.79 7.90 3.47
CA CYS A 129 6.23 7.68 3.30
C CYS A 129 6.53 6.49 2.41
N GLN A 130 5.79 5.39 2.56
CA GLN A 130 5.97 4.19 1.75
C GLN A 130 5.58 4.40 0.28
N MET A 131 4.50 5.14 0.01
CA MET A 131 4.09 5.45 -1.36
C MET A 131 5.14 6.33 -2.06
N VAL A 132 5.67 7.33 -1.35
CA VAL A 132 6.76 8.18 -1.85
C VAL A 132 8.04 7.36 -2.08
N MET A 133 8.39 6.47 -1.15
CA MET A 133 9.53 5.55 -1.30
C MET A 133 9.41 4.73 -2.58
N ILE A 134 8.25 4.10 -2.84
CA ILE A 134 8.05 3.29 -4.05
C ILE A 134 8.17 4.16 -5.32
N LEU A 135 7.62 5.38 -5.31
CA LEU A 135 7.75 6.30 -6.45
C LEU A 135 9.20 6.66 -6.75
N LEU A 136 10.00 6.94 -5.70
CA LEU A 136 11.43 7.24 -5.85
C LEU A 136 12.18 6.02 -6.42
N LEU A 137 11.97 4.84 -5.84
CA LEU A 137 12.58 3.59 -6.30
C LEU A 137 12.23 3.22 -7.75
N ILE A 138 11.02 3.55 -8.21
CA ILE A 138 10.65 3.39 -9.62
C ILE A 138 11.33 4.44 -10.49
N LEU A 139 11.47 5.69 -10.01
CA LEU A 139 12.08 6.78 -10.77
C LEU A 139 13.58 6.59 -11.00
N ASP A 140 14.29 5.98 -10.05
CA ASP A 140 15.68 5.55 -10.19
C ASP A 140 16.56 6.64 -10.86
N PHE A 141 16.68 7.78 -10.18
CA PHE A 141 17.53 8.88 -10.62
C PHE A 141 18.84 8.85 -9.83
N ASP A 142 19.97 9.08 -10.50
CA ASP A 142 21.27 9.14 -9.83
C ASP A 142 21.43 10.42 -8.97
N GLY A 143 22.28 10.34 -7.95
CA GLY A 143 22.82 11.49 -7.22
C GLY A 143 22.08 11.81 -5.92
N ILE A 144 21.48 13.00 -5.82
CA ILE A 144 20.77 13.41 -4.58
C ILE A 144 19.58 12.48 -4.29
N PHE A 145 19.01 11.88 -5.34
CA PHE A 145 17.90 10.96 -5.24
C PHE A 145 18.28 9.62 -4.56
N ASP A 146 19.52 9.14 -4.69
CA ASP A 146 19.99 7.93 -3.97
C ASP A 146 19.96 8.10 -2.44
N ILE A 147 20.34 9.29 -1.98
CA ILE A 147 20.29 9.65 -0.57
C ILE A 147 18.83 9.74 -0.10
N LEU A 148 17.97 10.36 -0.90
CA LEU A 148 16.54 10.46 -0.59
C LEU A 148 15.90 9.07 -0.54
N GLU A 149 16.15 8.20 -1.51
CA GLU A 149 15.70 6.80 -1.52
C GLU A 149 16.10 6.10 -0.23
N THR A 150 17.38 6.15 0.11
CA THR A 150 17.90 5.53 1.35
C THR A 150 17.20 6.07 2.60
N VAL A 151 17.00 7.39 2.68
CA VAL A 151 16.28 8.02 3.79
C VAL A 151 14.83 7.52 3.85
N PHE A 152 14.13 7.47 2.73
CA PHE A 152 12.73 7.02 2.67
C PHE A 152 12.58 5.51 2.96
N ILE A 153 13.57 4.69 2.60
CA ILE A 153 13.61 3.26 2.95
C ILE A 153 13.66 3.10 4.47
N TRP A 154 14.66 3.71 5.12
CA TRP A 154 14.80 3.60 6.57
C TRP A 154 13.63 4.24 7.32
N LEU A 155 13.16 5.40 6.84
CA LEU A 155 11.99 6.06 7.39
C LEU A 155 10.75 5.15 7.30
N SER A 156 10.52 4.50 6.16
CA SER A 156 9.39 3.57 5.98
C SER A 156 9.48 2.39 6.93
N VAL A 157 10.66 1.81 7.15
CA VAL A 157 10.87 0.72 8.12
C VAL A 157 10.58 1.19 9.55
N VAL A 158 11.18 2.30 9.97
CA VAL A 158 10.98 2.85 11.33
C VAL A 158 9.51 3.14 11.59
N LEU A 159 8.84 3.81 10.65
CA LEU A 159 7.41 4.11 10.77
C LEU A 159 6.54 2.86 10.76
N THR A 160 6.93 1.82 10.01
CA THR A 160 6.25 0.53 10.02
C THR A 160 6.28 -0.09 11.42
N VAL A 161 7.45 -0.13 12.05
CA VAL A 161 7.62 -0.68 13.39
C VAL A 161 6.88 0.15 14.44
N ILE A 162 7.08 1.47 14.45
CA ILE A 162 6.39 2.37 15.39
C ILE A 162 4.87 2.24 15.25
N SER A 163 4.37 2.23 14.01
CA SER A 163 2.95 2.12 13.75
C SER A 163 2.38 0.78 14.21
N LEU A 164 3.09 -0.32 14.02
CA LEU A 164 2.69 -1.65 14.49
C LEU A 164 2.60 -1.70 16.02
N LEU A 165 3.66 -1.25 16.71
CA LEU A 165 3.70 -1.24 18.17
C LEU A 165 2.59 -0.36 18.74
N THR A 166 2.44 0.86 18.22
CA THR A 166 1.42 1.79 18.70
C THR A 166 0.02 1.23 18.48
N TYR A 167 -0.22 0.59 17.33
CA TYR A 167 -1.51 -0.03 17.04
C TYR A 167 -1.81 -1.19 17.99
N ILE A 168 -0.86 -2.10 18.22
CA ILE A 168 -1.04 -3.22 19.15
C ILE A 168 -1.31 -2.70 20.56
N ILE A 169 -0.53 -1.71 21.03
CA ILE A 169 -0.68 -1.14 22.38
C ILE A 169 -2.06 -0.51 22.58
N GLN A 170 -2.52 0.29 21.62
CA GLN A 170 -3.81 0.97 21.70
C GLN A 170 -4.99 0.00 21.64
N ASN A 171 -4.82 -1.17 21.00
CA ASN A 171 -5.91 -2.12 20.74
C ASN A 171 -5.71 -3.46 21.46
N LYS A 172 -4.88 -3.52 22.51
CA LYS A 172 -4.67 -4.75 23.30
C LYS A 172 -5.97 -5.37 23.81
N GLN A 173 -6.97 -4.55 24.10
CA GLN A 173 -8.28 -5.00 24.58
C GLN A 173 -9.04 -5.86 23.56
N VAL A 174 -8.80 -5.66 22.26
CA VAL A 174 -9.41 -6.47 21.20
C VAL A 174 -8.83 -7.89 21.17
N LEU A 175 -7.55 -8.06 21.54
CA LEU A 175 -6.92 -9.39 21.63
C LEU A 175 -7.55 -10.25 22.74
N THR A 176 -8.07 -9.61 23.78
CA THR A 176 -8.75 -10.29 24.90
C THR A 176 -10.23 -10.56 24.66
N MET A 177 -10.80 -10.12 23.53
CA MET A 177 -12.22 -10.33 23.19
C MET A 177 -12.50 -11.70 22.55
N GLN A 178 -11.48 -12.53 22.31
CA GLN A 178 -11.67 -13.94 21.96
C GLN A 178 -12.15 -14.72 23.19
N LYS A 179 -13.46 -14.75 23.42
CA LYS A 179 -14.14 -15.73 24.25
C LYS A 179 -15.24 -16.42 23.46
#